data_AF-A0AA42B2B3-F1
#
_entry.id   AF-A0AA42B2B3-F1
#
_cell.length_a   1.000
_cell.length_b   1.000
_cell.length_c   1.000
_cell.angle_alpha   90.00
_cell.angle_beta   90.00
_cell.angle_gamma   90.00
#
_symmetry.space_group_name_H-M   'P 1'
#
loop_
_entity.id
_entity.type
_entity.pdbx_description
1 polymer ?
#
loop_
_entity_poly.entity_id
_entity_poly.type
_entity_poly.pdbx_seq_one_letter_code
_entity_poly.pdbx_strand_id
1 'polypeptide(L)'
;MLQTAELVHQSSTDAASSLLVTALNEGRDVIMDGTLSWEPFVEQTIAMARNVHRCRYSMGVGYKVTEDGTITENYWQQKEQYDEVTNKRKPYRIEMVGVVCDAYLAVIRGIRRAIMIGRAVRVKSQLTSHKRFANAFPKYCNLVDNARLYCTNSMGTPPKLIGWKDGGHNLLVDQEEIECLKKVSMLNEDADSIHELYRQQQSSDSTPKASSDWHEIVIAPSRATTQQELKIVIAKVEKQSLLSS
;
A
#
# COMPACT_ATOMS: atom_id res chain seq x y z
N MET A 1 -17.35 13.97 13.44
CA MET A 1 -15.87 13.87 13.31
C MET A 1 -15.45 13.06 12.08
N LEU A 2 -16.11 11.94 11.75
CA LEU A 2 -15.82 11.13 10.55
C LEU A 2 -15.99 11.90 9.23
N GLN A 3 -17.11 12.60 9.06
CA GLN A 3 -17.41 13.37 7.86
C GLN A 3 -16.37 14.46 7.57
N THR A 4 -15.87 15.14 8.61
CA THR A 4 -14.81 16.15 8.48
C THR A 4 -13.48 15.52 8.05
N ALA A 5 -13.14 14.35 8.58
CA ALA A 5 -11.93 13.63 8.18
C ALA A 5 -11.99 13.14 6.72
N GLU A 6 -13.16 12.68 6.27
CA GLU A 6 -13.39 12.29 4.87
C GLU A 6 -13.30 13.49 3.92
N LEU A 7 -13.90 14.63 4.28
CA LEU A 7 -13.81 15.87 3.49
C LEU A 7 -12.35 16.36 3.36
N VAL A 8 -11.59 16.33 4.46
CA VAL A 8 -10.16 16.70 4.45
C VAL A 8 -9.35 15.70 3.61
N HIS A 9 -9.67 14.40 3.69
CA HIS A 9 -9.02 13.38 2.86
C HIS A 9 -9.30 13.60 1.37
N GLN A 10 -10.54 13.89 1.00
CA GLN A 10 -10.92 14.17 -0.39
C GLN A 10 -10.21 15.43 -0.91
N SER A 11 -10.26 16.52 -0.16
CA SER A 11 -9.58 17.78 -0.51
C SER A 11 -8.06 17.59 -0.70
N SER A 12 -7.43 16.83 0.19
CA SER A 12 -6.00 16.48 0.07
C SER A 12 -5.71 15.65 -1.19
N THR A 13 -6.57 14.66 -1.48
CA THR A 13 -6.44 13.80 -2.67
C THR A 13 -6.62 14.59 -3.96
N ASP A 14 -7.58 15.52 -4.00
CA ASP A 14 -7.83 16.38 -5.14
C ASP A 14 -6.66 17.35 -5.36
N ALA A 15 -6.13 17.94 -4.29
CA ALA A 15 -4.95 18.81 -4.37
C ALA A 15 -3.73 18.05 -4.90
N ALA A 16 -3.46 16.84 -4.41
CA ALA A 16 -2.37 16.00 -4.89
C ALA A 16 -2.54 15.63 -6.37
N SER A 17 -3.76 15.28 -6.78
CA SER A 17 -4.08 14.94 -8.17
C SER A 17 -3.92 16.14 -9.12
N SER A 18 -4.32 17.33 -8.67
CA SER A 18 -4.15 18.59 -9.40
C SER A 18 -2.67 18.93 -9.59
N LEU A 19 -1.86 18.78 -8.54
CA LEU A 19 -0.42 18.97 -8.60
C LEU A 19 0.25 17.96 -9.55
N LEU A 20 -0.15 16.70 -9.50
CA LEU A 20 0.36 15.63 -10.37
C LEU A 20 0.14 15.97 -11.84
N VAL A 21 -1.11 16.22 -12.25
CA VAL A 21 -1.41 16.50 -13.67
C VAL A 21 -0.76 17.79 -14.14
N THR A 22 -0.66 18.81 -13.28
CA THR A 22 0.03 20.06 -13.60
C THR A 22 1.52 19.82 -13.82
N ALA A 23 2.18 19.10 -12.90
CA ALA A 23 3.61 18.80 -13.02
C ALA A 23 3.94 17.99 -14.28
N LEU A 24 3.11 16.99 -14.61
CA LEU A 24 3.26 16.17 -15.81
C LEU A 24 3.03 17.00 -17.09
N ASN A 25 2.00 17.84 -17.13
CA ASN A 25 1.77 18.77 -18.23
C ASN A 25 2.91 19.78 -18.41
N GLU A 26 3.67 20.09 -17.37
CA GLU A 26 4.82 21.00 -17.44
C GLU A 26 6.12 20.29 -17.87
N GLY A 27 6.13 18.95 -17.92
CA GLY A 27 7.33 18.18 -18.25
C GLY A 27 8.28 18.02 -17.06
N ARG A 28 7.81 18.18 -15.82
CA ARG A 28 8.63 18.01 -14.60
C ARG A 28 8.75 16.54 -14.23
N ASP A 29 9.86 16.17 -13.61
CA ASP A 29 10.00 14.87 -12.96
C ASP A 29 9.09 14.81 -11.71
N VAL A 30 8.43 13.69 -11.52
CA VAL A 30 7.45 13.50 -10.43
C VAL A 30 7.75 12.21 -9.68
N ILE A 31 7.74 12.30 -8.35
CA ILE A 31 7.68 11.16 -7.45
C ILE A 31 6.27 11.13 -6.88
N MET A 32 5.50 10.08 -7.22
CA MET A 32 4.18 9.84 -6.65
C MET A 32 4.29 8.77 -5.57
N ASP A 33 4.09 9.15 -4.32
CA ASP A 33 3.98 8.23 -3.19
C ASP A 33 2.50 7.93 -2.91
N GLY A 34 2.15 6.64 -2.93
CA GLY A 34 0.78 6.20 -2.73
C GLY A 34 0.71 4.69 -2.57
N THR A 35 -0.44 4.19 -2.12
CA THR A 35 -0.64 2.75 -1.93
C THR A 35 -0.75 1.97 -3.24
N LEU A 36 -1.13 2.66 -4.33
CA LEU A 36 -1.37 2.07 -5.66
C LEU A 36 -2.33 0.88 -5.62
N SER A 37 -3.24 0.87 -4.65
CA SER A 37 -4.19 -0.22 -4.39
C SER A 37 -5.46 -0.13 -5.24
N TRP A 38 -5.61 0.90 -6.07
CA TRP A 38 -6.80 1.11 -6.89
C TRP A 38 -6.39 1.11 -8.36
N GLU A 39 -6.61 -0.02 -9.01
CA GLU A 39 -6.07 -0.33 -10.33
C GLU A 39 -6.51 0.66 -11.42
N PRO A 40 -7.80 1.01 -11.57
CA PRO A 40 -8.20 1.94 -12.63
C PRO A 40 -7.52 3.32 -12.52
N PHE A 41 -7.29 3.80 -11.30
CA PHE A 41 -6.55 5.05 -11.08
C PHE A 41 -5.10 4.94 -11.57
N VAL A 42 -4.40 3.85 -11.20
CA VAL A 42 -2.99 3.64 -11.58
C VAL A 42 -2.85 3.51 -13.09
N GLU A 43 -3.73 2.74 -13.73
CA GLU A 43 -3.71 2.53 -15.18
C GLU A 43 -3.96 3.82 -15.94
N GLN A 44 -5.01 4.56 -15.58
CA GLN A 44 -5.31 5.85 -16.20
C GLN A 44 -4.17 6.85 -15.98
N THR A 45 -3.53 6.84 -14.80
CA THR A 45 -2.39 7.72 -14.50
C THR A 45 -1.17 7.39 -15.36
N ILE A 46 -0.85 6.10 -15.53
CA ILE A 46 0.24 5.67 -16.40
C ILE A 46 -0.08 6.05 -17.85
N ALA A 47 -1.29 5.79 -18.33
CA ALA A 47 -1.71 6.16 -19.68
C ALA A 47 -1.61 7.67 -19.94
N MET A 48 -2.07 8.49 -18.98
CA MET A 48 -1.90 9.94 -19.01
C MET A 48 -0.42 10.32 -19.07
N ALA A 49 0.42 9.82 -18.16
CA ALA A 49 1.85 10.16 -18.11
C ALA A 49 2.57 9.79 -19.41
N ARG A 50 2.22 8.66 -20.04
CA ARG A 50 2.73 8.27 -21.36
C ARG A 50 2.30 9.24 -22.46
N ASN A 51 1.07 9.77 -22.40
CA ASN A 51 0.51 10.60 -23.47
C ASN A 51 0.67 12.11 -23.26
N VAL A 52 1.08 12.57 -22.07
CA VAL A 52 1.11 14.02 -21.74
C VAL A 52 2.08 14.82 -22.60
N HIS A 53 3.04 14.15 -23.25
CA HIS A 53 3.94 14.77 -24.23
C HIS A 53 3.22 15.15 -25.54
N ARG A 54 2.07 14.52 -25.85
CA ARG A 54 1.24 14.79 -27.05
C ARG A 54 0.01 15.62 -26.75
N CYS A 55 -0.58 15.46 -25.57
CA CYS A 55 -1.83 16.13 -25.21
C CYS A 55 -1.75 16.71 -23.80
N ARG A 56 -2.45 17.82 -23.59
CA ARG A 56 -2.68 18.37 -22.25
C ARG A 56 -3.80 17.61 -21.56
N TYR A 57 -3.65 17.38 -20.26
CA TYR A 57 -4.66 16.74 -19.42
C TYR A 57 -5.17 17.66 -18.32
N SER A 58 -6.37 17.39 -17.80
CA SER A 58 -6.87 17.93 -16.53
C SER A 58 -7.34 16.80 -15.64
N MET A 59 -7.62 17.13 -14.37
CA MET A 59 -8.36 16.21 -13.52
C MET A 59 -9.72 15.87 -14.15
N GLY A 60 -10.07 14.60 -14.09
CA GLY A 60 -11.41 14.09 -14.39
C GLY A 60 -12.32 14.18 -13.16
N VAL A 61 -13.49 13.56 -13.26
CA VAL A 61 -14.50 13.56 -12.18
C VAL A 61 -14.17 12.58 -11.04
N GLY A 62 -13.15 11.75 -11.21
CA GLY A 62 -12.77 10.70 -10.28
C GLY A 62 -13.72 9.51 -10.33
N TYR A 63 -13.88 8.85 -9.19
CA TYR A 63 -14.88 7.82 -8.96
C TYR A 63 -16.16 8.44 -8.41
N LYS A 64 -17.29 8.25 -9.11
CA LYS A 64 -18.62 8.71 -8.68
C LYS A 64 -19.65 7.62 -8.89
N VAL A 65 -20.56 7.50 -7.94
CA VAL A 65 -21.75 6.66 -8.02
C VAL A 65 -22.96 7.60 -8.02
N THR A 66 -23.78 7.55 -9.05
CA THR A 66 -25.02 8.34 -9.15
C THR A 66 -26.17 7.64 -8.42
N GLU A 67 -27.28 8.36 -8.21
CA GLU A 67 -28.44 7.85 -7.43
C GLU A 67 -29.09 6.59 -8.04
N ASP A 68 -29.00 6.45 -9.36
CA ASP A 68 -29.44 5.27 -10.12
C ASP A 68 -28.45 4.09 -10.04
N GLY A 69 -27.33 4.25 -9.33
CA GLY A 69 -26.28 3.24 -9.17
C GLY A 69 -25.25 3.21 -10.31
N THR A 70 -25.36 4.10 -11.30
CA THR A 70 -24.37 4.16 -12.40
C THR A 70 -23.01 4.62 -11.86
N ILE A 71 -21.96 3.87 -12.20
CA ILE A 71 -20.58 4.16 -11.79
C ILE A 71 -19.86 4.89 -12.92
N THR A 72 -19.37 6.08 -12.62
CA THR A 72 -18.43 6.81 -13.48
C THR A 72 -17.05 6.78 -12.84
N GLU A 73 -16.05 6.32 -13.58
CA GLU A 73 -14.66 6.25 -13.11
C GLU A 73 -13.72 6.84 -14.16
N ASN A 74 -13.43 8.13 -14.01
CA ASN A 74 -12.56 8.86 -14.92
C ASN A 74 -11.70 9.87 -14.15
N TYR A 75 -10.42 9.56 -13.99
CA TYR A 75 -9.48 10.34 -13.20
C TYR A 75 -8.78 11.44 -14.01
N TRP A 76 -8.63 11.27 -15.32
CA TRP A 76 -7.89 12.20 -16.17
C TRP A 76 -8.63 12.48 -17.47
N GLN A 77 -8.88 13.75 -17.75
CA GLN A 77 -9.54 14.18 -18.97
C GLN A 77 -8.52 14.76 -19.94
N GLN A 78 -8.41 14.16 -21.12
CA GLN A 78 -7.64 14.74 -22.23
C GLN A 78 -8.32 16.03 -22.71
N LYS A 79 -7.52 17.06 -22.93
CA LYS A 79 -7.96 18.38 -23.42
C LYS A 79 -7.45 18.59 -24.83
N GLU A 80 -6.42 19.40 -24.98
CA GLU A 80 -5.88 19.84 -26.26
C GLU A 80 -4.72 18.94 -26.70
N GLN A 81 -4.64 18.65 -27.99
CA GLN A 81 -3.45 18.03 -28.57
C GLN A 81 -2.45 19.13 -28.93
N TYR A 82 -1.19 18.92 -28.59
CA TYR A 82 -0.11 19.82 -28.98
C TYR A 82 0.22 19.65 -30.46
N ASP A 83 0.69 20.73 -31.09
CA ASP A 83 1.23 20.67 -32.45
C ASP A 83 2.56 19.89 -32.46
N GLU A 84 2.61 18.79 -33.22
CA GLU A 84 3.77 17.90 -33.32
C GLU A 84 5.03 18.60 -33.85
N VAL A 85 4.89 19.69 -34.62
CA VAL A 85 6.02 20.45 -35.16
C VAL A 85 6.69 21.30 -34.07
N THR A 86 5.92 21.81 -33.13
CA THR A 86 6.41 22.74 -32.09
C THR A 86 6.76 22.02 -30.79
N ASN A 87 6.08 20.92 -30.47
CA ASN A 87 6.27 20.21 -29.21
C ASN A 87 7.32 19.10 -29.32
N LYS A 88 8.52 19.40 -28.83
CA LYS A 88 9.67 18.48 -28.82
C LYS A 88 9.77 17.63 -27.55
N ARG A 89 8.72 17.59 -26.71
CA ARG A 89 8.75 16.84 -25.45
C ARG A 89 8.80 15.33 -25.71
N LYS A 90 9.65 14.65 -24.95
CA LYS A 90 9.76 13.20 -24.98
C LYS A 90 8.72 12.57 -24.05
N PRO A 91 8.27 11.34 -24.35
CA PRO A 91 7.44 10.58 -23.41
C PRO A 91 8.18 10.34 -22.10
N TYR A 92 7.44 10.30 -20.99
CA TYR A 92 8.00 9.96 -19.69
C TYR A 92 8.53 8.53 -19.66
N ARG A 93 9.68 8.36 -19.00
CA ARG A 93 10.10 7.08 -18.46
C ARG A 93 9.45 6.88 -17.09
N ILE A 94 8.80 5.75 -16.88
CA ILE A 94 8.04 5.45 -15.67
C ILE A 94 8.75 4.34 -14.91
N GLU A 95 9.17 4.67 -13.70
CA GLU A 95 9.85 3.79 -12.75
C GLU A 95 8.89 3.46 -11.60
N MET A 96 8.63 2.17 -11.36
CA MET A 96 7.80 1.74 -10.24
C MET A 96 8.65 1.13 -9.13
N VAL A 97 8.46 1.61 -7.90
CA VAL A 97 9.08 1.03 -6.70
C VAL A 97 7.97 0.58 -5.76
N GLY A 98 7.76 -0.74 -5.69
CA GLY A 98 6.85 -1.37 -4.75
C GLY A 98 7.54 -1.73 -3.44
N VAL A 99 6.85 -1.60 -2.32
CA VAL A 99 7.29 -2.08 -1.02
C VAL A 99 6.20 -2.95 -0.41
N VAL A 100 6.55 -4.17 -0.03
CA VAL A 100 5.64 -5.14 0.59
C VAL A 100 6.18 -5.56 1.95
N CYS A 101 5.26 -5.90 2.85
CA CYS A 101 5.56 -6.65 4.06
C CYS A 101 4.36 -7.52 4.44
N ASP A 102 4.63 -8.52 5.27
CA ASP A 102 3.59 -9.32 5.90
C ASP A 102 2.60 -8.41 6.66
N ALA A 103 1.31 -8.71 6.52
CA ALA A 103 0.24 -7.86 7.04
C ALA A 103 0.24 -7.75 8.57
N TYR A 104 0.63 -8.80 9.28
CA TYR A 104 0.76 -8.76 10.74
C TYR A 104 1.82 -7.73 11.16
N LEU A 105 2.97 -7.70 10.46
CA LEU A 105 4.01 -6.68 10.67
C LEU A 105 3.48 -5.27 10.43
N ALA A 106 2.74 -5.10 9.33
CA ALA A 106 2.20 -3.82 8.93
C ALA A 106 1.21 -3.25 9.97
N VAL A 107 0.35 -4.12 10.53
CA VAL A 107 -0.62 -3.77 11.57
C VAL A 107 0.11 -3.40 12.87
N ILE A 108 1.08 -4.19 13.32
CA ILE A 108 1.88 -3.87 14.51
C ILE A 108 2.58 -2.52 14.37
N ARG A 109 3.22 -2.28 13.20
CA ARG A 109 3.87 -0.99 12.91
C ARG A 109 2.86 0.16 12.93
N GLY A 110 1.66 -0.06 12.39
CA GLY A 110 0.55 0.89 12.43
C GLY A 110 0.10 1.23 13.87
N ILE A 111 -0.09 0.22 14.72
CA ILE A 111 -0.45 0.39 16.13
C ILE A 111 0.65 1.14 16.87
N ARG A 112 1.92 0.74 16.70
CA ARG A 112 3.05 1.42 17.34
C ARG A 112 3.13 2.88 16.92
N ARG A 113 2.92 3.18 15.63
CA ARG A 113 2.87 4.55 15.12
C ARG A 113 1.70 5.35 15.71
N ALA A 114 0.53 4.73 15.87
CA ALA A 114 -0.61 5.37 16.52
C ALA A 114 -0.29 5.75 17.97
N ILE A 115 0.35 4.85 18.74
CA ILE A 115 0.77 5.11 20.12
C ILE A 115 1.83 6.21 20.19
N MET A 116 2.85 6.15 19.34
CA MET A 116 4.00 7.06 19.43
C MET A 116 3.73 8.46 18.90
N ILE A 117 2.98 8.59 17.80
CA ILE A 117 2.81 9.86 17.08
C ILE A 117 1.35 10.22 16.79
N GLY A 118 0.38 9.49 17.35
CA GLY A 118 -1.05 9.76 17.19
C GLY A 118 -1.63 9.45 15.81
N ARG A 119 -0.86 8.83 14.90
CA ARG A 119 -1.28 8.57 13.50
C ARG A 119 -1.62 7.10 13.27
N ALA A 120 -2.91 6.79 13.34
CA ALA A 120 -3.46 5.45 13.10
C ALA A 120 -3.95 5.27 11.66
N VAL A 121 -4.02 4.00 11.23
CA VAL A 121 -4.70 3.57 10.01
C VAL A 121 -5.68 2.48 10.40
N ARG A 122 -6.89 2.49 9.83
CA ARG A 122 -7.87 1.43 10.09
C ARG A 122 -7.36 0.11 9.53
N VAL A 123 -7.37 -0.94 10.37
CA VAL A 123 -6.82 -2.26 10.01
C VAL A 123 -7.44 -2.80 8.72
N LYS A 124 -8.78 -2.83 8.60
CA LYS A 124 -9.45 -3.27 7.37
C LYS A 124 -8.97 -2.52 6.12
N SER A 125 -8.90 -1.19 6.18
CA SER A 125 -8.40 -0.38 5.06
C SER A 125 -6.95 -0.69 4.70
N GLN A 126 -6.10 -0.93 5.71
CA GLN A 126 -4.71 -1.35 5.51
C GLN A 126 -4.63 -2.73 4.83
N LEU A 127 -5.40 -3.72 5.30
CA LEU A 127 -5.45 -5.07 4.74
C LEU A 127 -5.97 -5.08 3.30
N THR A 128 -7.08 -4.39 3.04
CA THR A 128 -7.64 -4.22 1.69
C THR A 128 -6.61 -3.59 0.75
N SER A 129 -5.91 -2.55 1.20
CA SER A 129 -4.88 -1.88 0.40
C SER A 129 -3.71 -2.81 0.06
N HIS A 130 -3.17 -3.52 1.05
CA HIS A 130 -2.10 -4.51 0.88
C HIS A 130 -2.49 -5.58 -0.15
N LYS A 131 -3.67 -6.17 0.02
CA LYS A 131 -4.19 -7.22 -0.85
C LYS A 131 -4.38 -6.74 -2.28
N ARG A 132 -5.00 -5.57 -2.48
CA ARG A 132 -5.24 -5.02 -3.81
C ARG A 132 -3.94 -4.67 -4.52
N PHE A 133 -2.99 -4.02 -3.83
CA PHE A 133 -1.67 -3.76 -4.39
C PHE A 133 -0.96 -5.06 -4.80
N ALA A 134 -0.94 -6.07 -3.93
CA ALA A 134 -0.29 -7.34 -4.22
C ALA A 134 -0.89 -8.05 -5.44
N ASN A 135 -2.21 -8.00 -5.61
CA ASN A 135 -2.89 -8.55 -6.78
C ASN A 135 -2.60 -7.76 -8.07
N ALA A 136 -2.52 -6.43 -7.98
CA ALA A 136 -2.35 -5.57 -9.16
C ALA A 136 -0.89 -5.39 -9.60
N PHE A 137 0.08 -5.56 -8.69
CA PHE A 137 1.51 -5.31 -8.96
C PHE A 137 2.06 -6.03 -10.21
N PRO A 138 1.77 -7.32 -10.47
CA PRO A 138 2.22 -7.98 -11.69
C PRO A 138 1.70 -7.31 -12.97
N LYS A 139 0.45 -6.81 -12.95
CA LYS A 139 -0.15 -6.08 -14.07
C LYS A 139 0.57 -4.75 -14.27
N TYR A 140 0.82 -4.01 -13.19
CA TYR A 140 1.53 -2.73 -13.26
C TYR A 140 2.93 -2.85 -13.85
N CYS A 141 3.65 -3.94 -13.57
CA CYS A 141 4.97 -4.19 -14.15
C CYS A 141 4.95 -4.17 -15.68
N ASN A 142 3.84 -4.57 -16.32
CA ASN A 142 3.69 -4.55 -17.77
C ASN A 142 3.42 -3.16 -18.35
N LEU A 143 3.04 -2.18 -17.52
CA LEU A 143 2.66 -0.83 -17.93
C LEU A 143 3.80 0.19 -17.80
N VAL A 144 4.78 -0.10 -16.94
CA VAL A 144 5.92 0.78 -16.62
C VAL A 144 7.19 0.33 -17.33
N ASP A 145 8.22 1.19 -17.41
CA ASP A 145 9.49 0.81 -18.04
C ASP A 145 10.27 -0.14 -17.15
N ASN A 146 10.45 0.25 -15.89
CA ASN A 146 11.13 -0.57 -14.90
C ASN A 146 10.29 -0.71 -13.65
N ALA A 147 10.45 -1.85 -12.97
CA ALA A 147 9.83 -2.09 -11.68
C ALA A 147 10.87 -2.67 -10.72
N ARG A 148 10.73 -2.32 -9.44
CA ARG A 148 11.45 -2.92 -8.31
C ARG A 148 10.45 -3.22 -7.22
N LEU A 149 10.58 -4.38 -6.58
CA LEU A 149 9.76 -4.78 -5.44
C LEU A 149 10.67 -5.10 -4.25
N TYR A 150 10.46 -4.41 -3.15
CA TYR A 150 11.22 -4.60 -1.92
C TYR A 150 10.37 -5.21 -0.81
N CYS A 151 10.94 -6.16 -0.08
CA CYS A 151 10.38 -6.74 1.13
C CYS A 151 10.98 -6.06 2.36
N THR A 152 10.14 -5.71 3.33
CA THR A 152 10.55 -5.11 4.61
C THR A 152 10.20 -5.98 5.80
N ASN A 153 10.18 -7.31 5.64
CA ASN A 153 9.87 -8.21 6.75
C ASN A 153 10.97 -8.22 7.81
N SER A 154 12.23 -8.12 7.39
CA SER A 154 13.38 -8.06 8.28
C SER A 154 13.43 -6.73 9.04
N MET A 155 13.52 -6.79 10.37
CA MET A 155 13.61 -5.62 11.23
C MET A 155 15.07 -5.17 11.37
N GLY A 156 15.32 -3.85 11.34
CA GLY A 156 16.65 -3.28 11.58
C GLY A 156 17.67 -3.47 10.44
N THR A 157 17.24 -3.98 9.30
CA THR A 157 18.06 -4.14 8.09
C THR A 157 17.43 -3.38 6.92
N PRO A 158 18.20 -3.02 5.89
CA PRO A 158 17.66 -2.42 4.67
C PRO A 158 16.61 -3.32 4.00
N PRO A 159 15.61 -2.75 3.28
CA PRO A 159 14.65 -3.52 2.51
C PRO A 159 15.35 -4.47 1.52
N LYS A 160 14.91 -5.73 1.45
CA LYS A 160 15.46 -6.74 0.53
C LYS A 160 14.79 -6.58 -0.84
N LEU A 161 15.56 -6.55 -1.93
CA LEU A 161 15.00 -6.58 -3.29
C LEU A 161 14.53 -8.02 -3.61
N ILE A 162 13.26 -8.18 -3.95
CA ILE A 162 12.64 -9.50 -4.16
C ILE A 162 12.04 -9.68 -5.56
N GLY A 163 11.92 -8.59 -6.33
CA GLY A 163 11.52 -8.64 -7.73
C GLY A 163 11.98 -7.41 -8.50
N TRP A 164 12.33 -7.60 -9.77
CA TRP A 164 12.77 -6.51 -10.63
C TRP A 164 12.44 -6.75 -12.10
N LYS A 165 12.18 -5.67 -12.82
CA LYS A 165 11.99 -5.61 -14.26
C LYS A 165 12.79 -4.45 -14.82
N ASP A 166 13.53 -4.72 -15.89
CA ASP A 166 14.24 -3.71 -16.66
C ASP A 166 13.74 -3.70 -18.11
N GLY A 167 13.32 -2.53 -18.60
CA GLY A 167 12.85 -2.33 -19.97
C GLY A 167 11.71 -3.28 -20.38
N GLY A 168 11.84 -3.90 -21.55
CA GLY A 168 10.82 -4.80 -22.12
C GLY A 168 10.83 -6.23 -21.55
N HIS A 169 11.65 -6.52 -20.54
CA HIS A 169 11.73 -7.86 -19.97
C HIS A 169 10.54 -8.17 -19.04
N ASN A 170 10.27 -9.45 -18.83
CA ASN A 170 9.30 -9.89 -17.83
C ASN A 170 9.86 -9.65 -16.41
N LEU A 171 8.97 -9.57 -15.42
CA LEU A 171 9.35 -9.46 -14.02
C LEU A 171 10.16 -10.70 -13.58
N LEU A 172 11.40 -10.47 -13.15
CA LEU A 172 12.25 -11.46 -12.50
C LEU A 172 12.02 -11.39 -10.99
N VAL A 173 11.97 -12.55 -10.33
CA VAL A 173 11.69 -12.65 -8.90
C VAL A 173 12.60 -13.68 -8.23
N ASP A 174 12.92 -13.42 -6.97
CA ASP A 174 13.44 -14.44 -6.08
C ASP A 174 12.26 -15.33 -5.66
N GLN A 175 12.33 -16.63 -5.99
CA GLN A 175 11.19 -17.54 -5.86
C GLN A 175 10.76 -17.78 -4.41
N GLU A 176 11.70 -17.72 -3.45
CA GLU A 176 11.40 -17.89 -2.03
C GLU A 176 10.85 -16.58 -1.46
N GLU A 177 11.47 -15.46 -1.82
CA GLU A 177 11.10 -14.17 -1.24
C GLU A 177 9.80 -13.58 -1.79
N ILE A 178 9.44 -13.91 -3.04
CA ILE A 178 8.18 -13.47 -3.67
C ILE A 178 6.96 -14.09 -3.00
N GLU A 179 7.13 -15.14 -2.19
CA GLU A 179 6.05 -15.74 -1.41
C GLU A 179 5.38 -14.72 -0.49
N CYS A 180 6.10 -13.70 -0.01
CA CYS A 180 5.50 -12.62 0.78
C CYS A 180 4.41 -11.88 -0.01
N LEU A 181 4.65 -11.58 -1.29
CA LEU A 181 3.67 -10.93 -2.16
C LEU A 181 2.45 -11.84 -2.40
N LYS A 182 2.68 -13.12 -2.69
CA LYS A 182 1.61 -14.12 -2.89
C LYS A 182 0.75 -14.31 -1.64
N LYS A 183 1.39 -14.39 -0.48
CA LYS A 183 0.71 -14.53 0.82
C LYS A 183 -0.17 -13.31 1.10
N VAL A 184 0.35 -12.10 0.86
CA VAL A 184 -0.39 -10.84 1.01
C VAL A 184 -1.55 -10.72 0.02
N SER A 185 -1.43 -11.27 -1.18
CA SER A 185 -2.51 -11.26 -2.18
C SER A 185 -3.73 -12.11 -1.77
N MET A 186 -3.53 -13.06 -0.85
CA MET A 186 -4.55 -13.97 -0.31
C MET A 186 -5.14 -13.54 1.04
N LEU A 187 -4.87 -12.31 1.49
CA LEU A 187 -5.36 -11.81 2.78
C LEU A 187 -6.89 -11.89 2.92
N ASN A 188 -7.31 -12.26 4.14
CA ASN A 188 -8.66 -12.00 4.60
C ASN A 188 -8.74 -10.56 5.13
N GLU A 189 -9.34 -9.66 4.36
CA GLU A 189 -9.49 -8.25 4.72
C GLU A 189 -10.56 -8.00 5.81
N ASP A 190 -11.41 -9.00 6.04
CA ASP A 190 -12.43 -9.02 7.09
C ASP A 190 -11.98 -9.81 8.33
N ALA A 191 -10.68 -10.06 8.47
CA ALA A 191 -10.14 -10.75 9.64
C ALA A 191 -10.34 -9.92 10.91
N ASP A 192 -10.97 -10.52 11.92
CA ASP A 192 -11.13 -9.92 13.25
C ASP A 192 -10.05 -10.39 14.23
N SER A 193 -9.27 -11.41 13.85
CA SER A 193 -8.15 -11.92 14.64
C SER A 193 -6.91 -12.21 13.80
N ILE A 194 -5.73 -12.28 14.45
CA ILE A 194 -4.46 -12.61 13.76
C ILE A 194 -4.49 -14.00 13.13
N HIS A 195 -5.33 -14.90 13.66
CA HIS A 195 -5.46 -16.28 13.19
C HIS A 195 -6.25 -16.37 11.89
N GLU A 196 -7.07 -15.35 11.60
CA GLU A 196 -7.90 -15.28 10.40
C GLU A 196 -7.24 -14.51 9.26
N LEU A 197 -6.11 -13.82 9.50
CA LEU A 197 -5.44 -12.95 8.51
C LEU A 197 -5.16 -13.66 7.19
N TYR A 198 -4.77 -14.92 7.25
CA TYR A 198 -4.55 -15.77 6.09
C TYR A 198 -5.50 -16.96 6.20
N ARG A 199 -6.32 -17.18 5.16
CA ARG A 199 -7.15 -18.39 5.08
C ARG A 199 -6.21 -19.58 5.17
N GLN A 200 -6.28 -20.36 6.25
CA GLN A 200 -5.52 -21.60 6.36
C GLN A 200 -5.82 -22.43 5.12
N GLN A 201 -4.80 -22.73 4.31
CA GLN A 201 -4.89 -23.87 3.43
C GLN A 201 -5.16 -25.05 4.35
N GLN A 202 -6.34 -25.66 4.22
CA GLN A 202 -6.70 -26.90 4.88
C GLN A 202 -5.71 -27.97 4.43
N SER A 203 -4.57 -28.03 5.11
CA SER A 203 -3.70 -29.19 5.15
C SER A 203 -3.61 -29.58 6.61
N SER A 204 -4.23 -30.71 6.91
CA SER A 204 -4.20 -31.39 8.19
C SER A 204 -2.76 -31.78 8.52
N ASP A 205 -2.01 -30.90 9.20
CA ASP A 205 -1.04 -31.29 10.24
C ASP A 205 -0.22 -30.15 10.85
N SER A 206 -0.30 -28.91 10.36
CA SER A 206 0.44 -27.82 11.00
C SER A 206 -0.44 -27.09 12.01
N THR A 207 -0.16 -27.27 13.30
CA THR A 207 -0.44 -26.22 14.28
C THR A 207 0.00 -24.87 13.70
N PRO A 208 -0.80 -23.80 13.85
CA PRO A 208 -0.38 -22.50 13.36
C PRO A 208 0.90 -22.15 14.09
N LYS A 209 2.05 -22.27 13.41
CA LYS A 209 3.28 -21.60 13.81
C LYS A 209 2.91 -20.12 13.77
N ALA A 210 2.37 -19.60 14.87
CA ALA A 210 2.51 -18.19 15.20
C ALA A 210 3.98 -17.90 14.92
N SER A 211 4.22 -17.13 13.85
CA SER A 211 5.52 -16.90 13.24
C SER A 211 6.63 -16.99 14.29
N SER A 212 7.40 -18.08 14.24
CA SER A 212 8.45 -18.43 15.21
C SER A 212 9.32 -17.23 15.55
N ASP A 213 9.59 -16.42 14.52
CA ASP A 213 10.43 -15.24 14.55
C ASP A 213 9.92 -14.18 15.53
N TRP A 214 8.59 -14.00 15.64
CA TRP A 214 8.02 -13.02 16.57
C TRP A 214 7.96 -13.49 17.99
N HIS A 215 7.69 -14.78 18.20
CA HIS A 215 7.77 -15.34 19.55
C HIS A 215 9.18 -15.14 20.10
N GLU A 216 10.20 -15.43 19.28
CA GLU A 216 11.61 -15.19 19.63
C GLU A 216 11.91 -13.70 19.87
N ILE A 217 11.43 -12.78 19.01
CA ILE A 217 11.65 -11.34 19.19
C ILE A 217 10.95 -10.80 20.44
N VAL A 218 9.72 -11.23 20.71
CA VAL A 218 8.95 -10.77 21.86
C VAL A 218 9.59 -11.28 23.13
N ILE A 219 9.94 -12.57 23.19
CA ILE A 219 10.55 -13.28 24.33
C ILE A 219 12.07 -13.06 24.42
N ALA A 220 12.65 -12.24 23.54
CA ALA A 220 14.09 -11.98 23.50
C ALA A 220 14.62 -11.58 24.90
N PRO A 221 15.76 -12.16 25.36
CA PRO A 221 16.31 -11.87 26.69
C PRO A 221 16.57 -10.38 26.95
N SER A 222 16.91 -9.61 25.91
CA SER A 222 17.10 -8.16 25.98
C SER A 222 15.84 -7.38 26.39
N ARG A 223 14.66 -8.01 26.33
CA ARG A 223 13.37 -7.44 26.72
C ARG A 223 12.86 -7.94 28.08
N ALA A 224 13.58 -8.83 28.75
CA ALA A 224 13.11 -9.50 29.97
C ALA A 224 12.67 -8.48 31.05
N THR A 225 13.47 -7.44 31.29
CA THR A 225 13.13 -6.38 32.27
C THR A 225 11.85 -5.65 31.90
N THR A 226 11.74 -5.20 30.64
CA THR A 226 10.54 -4.50 30.14
C THR A 226 9.30 -5.39 30.19
N GLN A 227 9.43 -6.69 29.88
CA GLN A 227 8.33 -7.64 30.00
C GLN A 227 7.88 -7.83 31.45
N GLN A 228 8.82 -7.92 32.39
CA GLN A 228 8.52 -8.03 33.82
C GLN A 228 7.75 -6.82 34.32
N GLU A 229 8.20 -5.62 33.96
CA GLU A 229 7.53 -4.35 34.30
C GLU A 229 6.12 -4.29 33.71
N LEU A 230 5.96 -4.64 32.42
CA LEU A 230 4.65 -4.72 31.77
C LEU A 230 3.72 -5.69 32.48
N LYS A 231 4.18 -6.90 32.82
CA LYS A 231 3.38 -7.88 33.57
C LYS A 231 2.91 -7.32 34.91
N ILE A 232 3.79 -6.64 35.65
CA ILE A 232 3.44 -6.01 36.93
C ILE A 232 2.37 -4.93 36.74
N VAL A 233 2.52 -4.08 35.72
CA VAL A 233 1.57 -3.00 35.44
C VAL A 233 0.20 -3.56 35.01
N ILE A 234 0.17 -4.52 34.09
CA ILE A 234 -1.06 -5.16 33.61
C ILE A 234 -1.81 -5.81 34.77
N ALA A 235 -1.11 -6.59 35.60
CA ALA A 235 -1.72 -7.25 36.76
C ALA A 235 -2.30 -6.26 37.79
N LYS A 236 -1.70 -5.06 37.94
CA LYS A 236 -2.25 -4.00 38.78
C LYS A 236 -3.54 -3.43 38.19
N VAL A 237 -3.57 -3.17 36.89
CA VAL A 237 -4.75 -2.61 36.20
C VAL A 237 -5.92 -3.60 36.22
N GLU A 238 -5.68 -4.87 35.93
CA GLU A 238 -6.73 -5.92 35.94
C GLU A 238 -7.34 -6.11 37.35
N LYS A 239 -6.50 -6.06 38.40
CA LYS A 239 -7.01 -6.10 39.78
C LYS A 239 -7.84 -4.87 40.15
N GLN A 240 -7.48 -3.69 39.65
CA GLN A 240 -8.27 -2.49 39.87
C GLN A 240 -9.62 -2.53 39.15
N SER A 241 -9.69 -3.05 37.92
CA SER A 241 -10.96 -3.15 37.20
C SER A 241 -11.95 -4.14 37.84
N LEU A 242 -11.43 -5.22 38.45
CA LEU A 242 -12.21 -6.21 39.20
C LEU A 242 -12.76 -5.68 40.53
N LEU A 243 -12.15 -4.63 41.10
CA LEU A 243 -12.60 -3.99 42.34
C LEU A 243 -13.59 -2.84 42.09
N SER A 244 -13.68 -2.37 40.85
CA SER A 244 -14.59 -1.30 40.41
C SER A 244 -15.83 -1.80 39.66
N SER A 245 -16.01 -3.13 39.59
CA SER A 245 -17.18 -3.82 39.00
C SER A 245 -18.02 -4.43 40.11
#